data_AF-A0A7S3X9D2-F1
#
_entry.id   AF-A0A7S3X9D2-F1
#
_cell.length_a   1.000
_cell.length_b   1.000
_cell.length_c   1.000
_cell.angle_alpha   90.00
_cell.angle_beta   90.00
_cell.angle_gamma   90.00
#
_symmetry.space_group_name_H-M   'P 1'
#
loop_
_entity.id
_entity.type
_entity.pdbx_description
1 polymer ?
#
loop_
_entity_poly.entity_id
_entity_poly.type
_entity_poly.pdbx_seq_one_letter_code
_entity_poly.pdbx_strand_id
1 'polypeptide(L)'
;AADQACPAGVTGRARGNDHVLLQMYNRKTAAAGAVPIMSGHTVFLKSPRTGNRITVETNGVMHCHWNHTGGWQKLTINKVQGAGEIQSGDKIFVTAWTGNTVTVEGQYVHAHWN
;
A
#
# COMPACT_ATOMS: atom_id res chain seq x y z
N ALA A 1 -24.06 -23.67 18.21
CA ALA A 1 -23.45 -23.52 16.89
C ALA A 1 -24.44 -22.77 16.01
N ALA A 2 -24.18 -21.48 15.77
CA ALA A 2 -24.94 -20.67 14.83
C ALA A 2 -23.95 -19.72 14.16
N ASP A 3 -23.95 -19.82 12.84
CA ASP A 3 -23.22 -19.07 11.84
C ASP A 3 -23.59 -17.58 11.94
N GLN A 4 -22.60 -16.69 12.00
CA GLN A 4 -22.85 -15.24 11.96
C GLN A 4 -22.06 -14.63 10.80
N ALA A 5 -22.69 -14.70 9.62
CA ALA A 5 -22.32 -14.00 8.43
C ALA A 5 -22.32 -12.48 8.67
N CYS A 6 -21.24 -11.82 8.25
CA CYS A 6 -21.14 -10.36 8.22
C CYS A 6 -22.12 -9.81 7.16
N PRO A 7 -23.00 -8.84 7.48
CA PRO A 7 -23.85 -8.23 6.48
C PRO A 7 -23.01 -7.32 5.56
N ALA A 8 -22.95 -7.67 4.28
CA ALA A 8 -22.50 -6.79 3.21
C ALA A 8 -23.60 -5.75 2.94
N GLY A 9 -23.37 -4.49 3.32
CA GLY A 9 -24.36 -3.45 3.01
C GLY A 9 -24.26 -2.12 3.76
N VAL A 10 -23.13 -1.74 4.35
CA VAL A 10 -23.01 -0.39 4.94
C VAL A 10 -22.55 0.58 3.85
N THR A 11 -23.50 1.20 3.17
CA THR A 11 -23.29 2.41 2.36
C THR A 11 -22.98 3.59 3.28
N GLY A 12 -21.70 3.72 3.66
CA GLY A 12 -21.20 4.88 4.37
C GLY A 12 -21.14 6.09 3.45
N ARG A 13 -22.04 7.06 3.65
CA ARG A 13 -21.94 8.40 3.04
C ARG A 13 -20.68 9.09 3.54
N ALA A 14 -19.71 9.32 2.65
CA ALA A 14 -18.58 10.19 2.91
C ALA A 14 -19.07 11.63 3.12
N ARG A 15 -18.83 12.19 4.29
CA ARG A 15 -18.99 13.62 4.58
C ARG A 15 -17.66 14.15 5.10
N GLY A 16 -17.08 15.08 4.33
CA GLY A 16 -16.07 16.04 4.79
C GLY A 16 -14.68 15.44 5.01
N ASN A 17 -13.75 15.83 4.14
CA ASN A 17 -12.31 15.53 4.18
C ASN A 17 -11.98 14.04 4.00
N ASP A 18 -12.19 13.57 2.78
CA ASP A 18 -11.86 12.21 2.35
C ASP A 18 -10.35 11.99 2.30
N HIS A 19 -9.75 11.79 3.46
CA HIS A 19 -8.45 11.13 3.57
C HIS A 19 -8.69 9.63 3.60
N VAL A 20 -8.26 8.93 2.54
CA VAL A 20 -8.20 7.47 2.56
C VAL A 20 -7.15 7.06 3.57
N LEU A 21 -7.61 6.75 4.78
CA LEU A 21 -6.77 6.18 5.80
C LEU A 21 -6.49 4.73 5.40
N LEU A 22 -5.31 4.46 4.87
CA LEU A 22 -4.80 3.09 4.69
C LEU A 22 -4.45 2.51 6.07
N GLN A 23 -5.46 2.36 6.93
CA GLN A 23 -5.32 1.63 8.20
C GLN A 23 -5.30 0.13 7.88
N MET A 24 -4.11 -0.38 7.53
CA MET A 24 -3.87 -1.83 7.53
C MET A 24 -3.86 -2.32 8.98
N TYR A 25 -4.94 -3.00 9.39
CA TYR A 25 -5.13 -3.53 10.76
C TYR A 25 -4.24 -4.73 11.12
N ASN A 26 -3.16 -4.99 10.37
CA ASN A 26 -2.24 -6.08 10.66
C ASN A 26 -0.89 -5.52 11.11
N ARG A 27 -0.81 -5.17 12.41
CA ARG A 27 0.46 -4.87 13.08
C ARG A 27 1.28 -6.16 13.15
N LYS A 28 2.14 -6.39 12.17
CA LYS A 28 3.32 -7.22 12.42
C LYS A 28 4.34 -6.32 13.08
N THR A 29 4.46 -6.44 14.40
CA THR A 29 5.63 -5.93 15.13
C THR A 29 6.85 -6.50 14.43
N ALA A 30 7.76 -5.62 13.99
CA ALA A 30 9.04 -6.04 13.43
C ALA A 30 9.65 -7.08 14.37
N ALA A 31 9.91 -8.29 13.86
CA ALA A 31 10.49 -9.35 14.66
C ALA A 31 11.79 -8.82 15.29
N ALA A 32 12.10 -9.18 16.54
CA ALA A 32 13.34 -8.75 17.17
C ALA A 32 14.53 -9.17 16.28
N GLY A 33 15.21 -8.19 15.65
CA GLY A 33 16.25 -8.40 14.64
C GLY A 33 15.86 -8.05 13.19
N ALA A 34 14.63 -7.62 12.93
CA ALA A 34 14.21 -7.11 11.63
C ALA A 34 14.83 -5.74 11.40
N VAL A 35 15.51 -5.60 10.25
CA VAL A 35 16.06 -4.32 9.82
C VAL A 35 14.94 -3.27 9.78
N PRO A 36 15.17 -2.08 10.36
CA PRO A 36 14.21 -0.98 10.27
C PRO A 36 13.94 -0.64 8.80
N ILE A 37 12.70 -0.31 8.48
CA ILE A 37 12.35 0.14 7.13
C ILE A 37 12.84 1.58 7.00
N MET A 38 13.83 1.79 6.15
CA MET A 38 14.38 3.12 5.88
C MET A 38 13.73 3.73 4.65
N SER A 39 13.69 5.06 4.60
CA SER A 39 13.41 5.79 3.37
C SER A 39 14.39 5.35 2.26
N GLY A 40 13.88 5.06 1.06
CA GLY A 40 14.64 4.54 -0.07
C GLY A 40 14.65 3.01 -0.18
N HIS A 41 14.10 2.28 0.79
CA HIS A 41 14.00 0.83 0.68
C HIS A 41 12.95 0.41 -0.35
N THR A 42 13.26 -0.71 -1.01
CA THR A 42 12.31 -1.42 -1.87
C THR A 42 11.48 -2.37 -1.03
N VAL A 43 10.16 -2.28 -1.20
CA VAL A 43 9.17 -3.12 -0.54
C VAL A 43 8.32 -3.85 -1.58
N PHE A 44 7.66 -4.91 -1.12
CA PHE A 44 6.66 -5.64 -1.88
C PHE A 44 5.38 -5.72 -1.05
N LEU A 45 4.29 -5.13 -1.56
CA LEU A 45 3.02 -5.12 -0.84
C LEU A 45 2.20 -6.34 -1.23
N LYS A 46 1.83 -7.16 -0.23
CA LYS A 46 1.04 -8.37 -0.39
C LYS A 46 -0.40 -8.13 0.07
N SER A 47 -1.36 -8.47 -0.78
CA SER A 47 -2.77 -8.52 -0.41
C SER A 47 -3.00 -9.69 0.57
N PRO A 48 -3.52 -9.44 1.79
CA PRO A 48 -3.80 -10.49 2.74
C PRO A 48 -4.94 -11.41 2.27
N ARG A 49 -5.86 -10.90 1.44
CA ARG A 49 -7.01 -11.65 0.94
C ARG A 49 -6.64 -12.65 -0.16
N THR A 50 -5.83 -12.23 -1.13
CA THR A 50 -5.48 -13.09 -2.28
C THR A 50 -4.12 -13.74 -2.14
N GLY A 51 -3.25 -13.21 -1.28
CA GLY A 51 -1.85 -13.60 -1.19
C GLY A 51 -0.99 -13.07 -2.36
N ASN A 52 -1.58 -12.36 -3.30
CA ASN A 52 -0.89 -11.78 -4.44
C ASN A 52 -0.26 -10.44 -4.08
N ARG A 53 0.72 -10.01 -4.87
CA ARG A 53 1.44 -8.76 -4.68
C ARG A 53 0.90 -7.66 -5.58
N ILE A 54 0.95 -6.43 -5.09
CA ILE A 54 0.65 -5.25 -5.90
C ILE A 54 1.69 -5.16 -7.01
N THR A 55 1.21 -5.08 -8.23
CA THR A 55 1.98 -4.98 -9.46
C THR A 55 1.60 -3.66 -10.13
N VAL A 56 2.59 -2.94 -10.62
CA VAL A 56 2.39 -1.71 -11.39
C VAL A 56 2.82 -1.97 -12.83
N GLU A 57 1.92 -1.73 -13.76
CA GLU A 57 2.20 -1.79 -15.19
C GLU A 57 2.87 -0.51 -15.69
N THR A 58 3.48 -0.57 -16.87
CA THR A 58 4.13 0.57 -17.51
C THR A 58 3.16 1.74 -17.78
N ASN A 59 1.88 1.44 -18.01
CA ASN A 59 0.81 2.42 -18.21
C ASN A 59 0.31 3.06 -16.88
N GLY A 60 0.87 2.68 -15.73
CA GLY A 60 0.46 3.17 -14.41
C GLY A 60 -0.74 2.45 -13.78
N VAL A 61 -1.30 1.44 -14.46
CA VAL A 61 -2.36 0.58 -13.91
C VAL A 61 -1.79 -0.31 -12.81
N MET A 62 -2.51 -0.41 -11.69
CA MET A 62 -2.10 -1.23 -10.56
C MET A 62 -3.06 -2.40 -10.38
N HIS A 63 -2.52 -3.61 -10.23
CA HIS A 63 -3.31 -4.83 -10.03
C HIS A 63 -2.62 -5.82 -9.09
N CYS A 64 -3.34 -6.85 -8.62
CA CYS A 64 -2.81 -7.87 -7.71
C CYS A 64 -3.07 -9.31 -8.21
N HIS A 65 -2.65 -9.61 -9.44
CA HIS A 65 -2.82 -10.93 -10.07
C HIS A 65 -1.72 -11.92 -9.72
N TRP A 66 -0.50 -11.44 -9.50
CA TRP A 66 0.69 -12.29 -9.42
C TRP A 66 1.28 -12.35 -8.01
N ASN A 67 1.83 -13.49 -7.61
CA ASN A 67 2.45 -13.67 -6.29
C ASN A 67 3.99 -13.56 -6.31
N HIS A 68 4.62 -13.40 -7.48
CA HIS A 68 6.08 -13.34 -7.62
C HIS A 68 6.70 -12.00 -7.17
N THR A 69 8.02 -12.00 -6.96
CA THR A 69 8.86 -10.80 -6.67
C THR A 69 9.62 -10.40 -7.93
N GLY A 70 8.88 -9.98 -8.96
CA GLY A 70 9.47 -9.45 -10.19
C GLY A 70 9.77 -7.95 -10.09
N GLY A 71 10.28 -7.38 -11.18
CA GLY A 71 10.50 -5.93 -11.29
C GLY A 71 9.21 -5.14 -11.11
N TRP A 72 8.10 -5.65 -11.64
CA TRP A 72 6.83 -4.94 -11.66
C TRP A 72 6.14 -4.83 -10.30
N GLN A 73 6.58 -5.62 -9.31
CA GLN A 73 6.08 -5.56 -7.93
C GLN A 73 6.99 -4.74 -7.01
N LYS A 74 8.10 -4.20 -7.53
CA LYS A 74 9.01 -3.37 -6.73
C LYS A 74 8.37 -2.01 -6.53
N LEU A 75 8.26 -1.62 -5.26
CA LEU A 75 7.81 -0.30 -4.84
C LEU A 75 8.88 0.28 -3.93
N THR A 76 9.21 1.55 -4.09
CA THR A 76 10.14 2.26 -3.22
C THR A 76 9.34 3.12 -2.26
N ILE A 77 9.64 3.04 -0.96
CA ILE A 77 9.02 3.93 0.02
C ILE A 77 9.99 5.04 0.37
N ASN A 78 9.53 6.29 0.28
CA ASN A 78 10.27 7.46 0.69
C ASN A 78 9.48 8.27 1.72
N LYS A 79 10.15 8.82 2.74
CA LYS A 79 9.49 9.77 3.66
C LYS A 79 9.23 11.09 2.93
N VAL A 80 8.08 11.69 3.22
CA VAL A 80 7.72 13.03 2.70
C VAL A 80 8.58 14.10 3.37
N GLN A 81 8.88 13.93 4.65
CA GLN A 81 9.66 14.88 5.43
C GLN A 81 10.69 14.14 6.29
N GLY A 82 11.93 14.59 6.23
CA GLY A 82 13.06 13.99 6.94
C GLY A 82 13.66 12.78 6.23
N ALA A 83 14.76 12.28 6.80
CA ALA A 83 15.46 11.07 6.34
C ALA A 83 15.48 10.02 7.47
N GLY A 84 15.74 8.76 7.11
CA GLY A 84 15.92 7.67 8.06
C GLY A 84 14.72 6.73 8.19
N GLU A 85 14.54 6.20 9.38
CA GLU A 85 13.57 5.14 9.66
C GLU A 85 12.13 5.64 9.50
N ILE A 86 11.30 4.80 8.89
CA ILE A 86 9.88 5.01 8.73
C ILE A 86 9.18 4.51 9.99
N GLN A 87 8.53 5.42 10.69
CA GLN A 87 7.78 5.18 11.91
C GLN A 87 6.28 5.31 11.66
N SER A 88 5.49 4.71 12.54
CA SER A 88 4.03 4.88 12.50
C SER A 88 3.67 6.36 12.70
N GLY A 89 2.84 6.91 11.82
CA GLY A 89 2.46 8.32 11.82
C GLY A 89 3.26 9.17 10.83
N ASP A 90 4.35 8.65 10.27
CA ASP A 90 5.07 9.33 9.20
C ASP A 90 4.26 9.36 7.90
N LYS A 91 4.36 10.48 7.19
CA LYS A 91 3.85 10.58 5.82
C LYS A 91 4.91 10.04 4.87
N ILE A 92 4.49 9.14 3.99
CA ILE A 92 5.35 8.48 3.02
C ILE A 92 4.79 8.63 1.59
N PHE A 93 5.70 8.69 0.63
CA PHE A 93 5.42 8.48 -0.79
C PHE A 93 5.81 7.06 -1.17
N VAL A 94 4.98 6.44 -2.00
CA VAL A 94 5.27 5.14 -2.58
C VAL A 94 5.49 5.34 -4.07
N THR A 95 6.69 5.05 -4.55
CA THR A 95 7.08 5.18 -5.95
C THR A 95 7.12 3.81 -6.58
N ALA A 96 6.48 3.65 -7.74
CA ALA A 96 6.55 2.43 -8.52
C ALA A 96 7.93 2.22 -9.13
N TRP A 97 8.23 1.00 -9.58
CA TRP A 97 9.45 0.70 -10.33
C TRP A 97 9.61 1.53 -11.61
N THR A 98 8.51 2.08 -12.14
CA THR A 98 8.49 2.99 -13.30
C THR A 98 8.98 4.39 -12.97
N GLY A 99 9.13 4.74 -11.69
CA GLY A 99 9.46 6.09 -11.21
C GLY A 99 8.23 6.95 -10.89
N ASN A 100 7.03 6.48 -11.22
CA ASN A 100 5.79 7.22 -10.94
C ASN A 100 5.35 7.06 -9.49
N THR A 101 4.81 8.11 -8.88
CA THR A 101 4.26 8.06 -7.53
C THR A 101 2.86 7.46 -7.54
N VAL A 102 2.58 6.58 -6.59
CA VAL A 102 1.26 5.99 -6.37
C VAL A 102 0.34 7.07 -5.80
N THR A 103 -0.72 7.39 -6.53
CA THR A 103 -1.74 8.37 -6.17
C THR A 103 -3.12 7.74 -6.14
N VAL A 104 -4.01 8.34 -5.36
CA VAL A 104 -5.43 7.95 -5.31
C VAL A 104 -6.24 9.05 -5.98
N GLU A 105 -7.05 8.69 -6.97
CA GLU A 105 -8.01 9.59 -7.61
C GLU A 105 -9.41 9.00 -7.51
N GLY A 106 -10.27 9.66 -6.72
CA GLY A 106 -11.63 9.17 -6.45
C GLY A 106 -11.63 7.80 -5.77
N GLN A 107 -11.89 6.75 -6.54
CA GLN A 107 -11.92 5.34 -6.07
C GLN A 107 -10.79 4.50 -6.67
N TYR A 108 -9.95 5.08 -7.52
CA TYR A 108 -8.89 4.38 -8.22
C TYR A 108 -7.53 4.69 -7.61
N VAL A 109 -6.66 3.69 -7.60
CA VAL A 109 -5.26 3.81 -7.20
C VAL A 109 -4.40 3.53 -8.42
N HIS A 110 -3.55 4.48 -8.80
CA HIS A 110 -2.70 4.39 -9.99
C HIS A 110 -1.36 5.05 -9.78
N ALA A 111 -0.38 4.70 -10.61
CA ALA A 111 0.96 5.26 -10.58
C ALA A 111 1.31 5.87 -11.96
N HIS A 112 0.67 6.99 -12.29
CA HIS A 112 0.83 7.63 -13.60
C HIS A 112 1.54 8.99 -13.54
N TRP A 113 1.58 9.63 -12.37
CA TRP A 113 2.18 10.95 -12.19
C TRP A 113 3.63 10.85 -11.71
N ASN A 114 4.50 11.68 -12.27
CA ASN A 114 5.89 11.89 -11.85
C ASN A 114 6.07 13.35 -11.44
#